data_AF-A0A8K0XE14-F1
#
_entry.id   AF-A0A8K0XE14-F1
#
_cell.length_a   1.000
_cell.length_b   1.000
_cell.length_c   1.000
_cell.angle_alpha   90.00
_cell.angle_beta   90.00
_cell.angle_gamma   90.00
#
_symmetry.space_group_name_H-M   'P 1'
#
loop_
_entity.id
_entity.type
_entity.pdbx_description
1 polymer ?
#
loop_
_entity_poly.entity_id
_entity_poly.type
_entity_poly.pdbx_seq_one_letter_code
_entity_poly.pdbx_strand_id
1 'polypeptide(L)'
;MAFPADNVCFQEQGYRTKLTAAELDKPAVNGTLTKMLITFERGEFTWEVDVKRAQGIRCRDVFEAIYDTFNEQLTPYEKRFIPMDRYAAIQEAFRLRCKLAAGLSEVELGLGWKRVDILEHGTIFLGLTQQKSGGDWILNLGRPLF
;
A
#
# COMPACT_ATOMS: atom_id res chain seq x y z
N MET A 1 16.83 14.97 -0.05
CA MET A 1 15.58 15.75 0.04
C MET A 1 14.45 14.75 0.00
N ALA A 2 13.53 14.75 0.96
CA ALA A 2 12.28 14.00 0.82
C ALA A 2 11.34 14.86 -0.04
N PHE A 3 10.93 14.36 -1.19
CA PHE A 3 9.98 15.07 -2.04
C PHE A 3 8.59 14.97 -1.40
N PRO A 4 7.79 16.05 -1.33
CA PRO A 4 6.41 15.97 -0.90
C PRO A 4 5.66 15.03 -1.86
N ALA A 5 5.02 14.00 -1.33
CA ALA A 5 4.28 13.03 -2.14
C ALA A 5 3.14 13.69 -2.94
N ASP A 6 2.62 14.81 -2.44
CA ASP A 6 1.58 15.61 -3.09
C ASP A 6 2.00 16.19 -4.45
N ASN A 7 3.30 16.17 -4.77
CA ASN A 7 3.85 16.62 -6.04
C ASN A 7 4.16 15.47 -7.02
N VAL A 8 3.85 14.22 -6.68
CA VAL A 8 4.06 13.07 -7.55
C VAL A 8 2.82 12.90 -8.44
N CYS A 9 2.93 13.37 -9.68
CA CYS A 9 1.90 13.22 -10.70
C CYS A 9 2.36 12.23 -11.78
N PHE A 10 1.47 11.34 -12.21
CA PHE A 10 1.73 10.49 -13.36
C PHE A 10 1.55 11.34 -14.62
N GLN A 11 2.57 11.38 -15.49
CA GLN A 11 2.40 11.98 -16.81
C GLN A 11 1.38 11.14 -17.61
N GLU A 12 0.35 11.79 -18.14
CA GLU A 12 -0.72 11.15 -18.92
C GLU A 12 -0.22 10.32 -20.12
N GLN A 13 1.00 10.58 -20.59
CA GLN A 13 1.60 9.96 -21.76
C GLN A 13 2.54 8.78 -21.47
N GLY A 14 2.65 8.35 -20.21
CA GLY A 14 3.43 7.15 -19.87
C GLY A 14 2.66 5.87 -20.16
N TYR A 15 3.23 4.97 -20.97
CA TYR A 15 2.71 3.60 -21.06
C TYR A 15 2.77 2.94 -19.68
N ARG A 16 1.66 2.33 -19.24
CA ARG A 16 1.64 1.49 -18.04
C ARG A 16 2.49 0.25 -18.30
N THR A 17 3.75 0.29 -17.91
CA THR A 17 4.68 -0.83 -18.07
C THR A 17 4.62 -1.72 -16.84
N LYS A 18 4.44 -3.03 -17.07
CA LYS A 18 4.56 -4.02 -16.01
C LYS A 18 6.03 -4.12 -15.58
N LEU A 19 6.29 -4.01 -14.27
CA LEU A 19 7.63 -4.24 -13.73
C LEU A 19 8.11 -5.65 -14.07
N THR A 20 9.32 -5.73 -14.61
CA THR A 20 10.02 -6.98 -14.90
C THR A 20 10.57 -7.60 -13.62
N ALA A 21 10.87 -8.90 -13.64
CA ALA A 21 11.53 -9.57 -12.51
C ALA A 21 12.87 -8.91 -12.16
N ALA A 22 13.64 -8.51 -13.17
CA ALA A 22 14.92 -7.83 -12.99
C ALA A 22 14.77 -6.47 -12.28
N GLU A 23 13.70 -5.73 -12.54
CA GLU A 23 13.41 -4.47 -11.84
C GLU A 23 12.97 -4.71 -10.40
N LEU A 24 12.14 -5.73 -10.17
CA LEU A 24 11.71 -6.13 -8.83
C LEU A 24 12.88 -6.62 -7.97
N ASP A 25 13.88 -7.26 -8.57
CA ASP A 25 15.03 -7.79 -7.84
C ASP A 25 16.16 -6.76 -7.60
N LYS A 26 15.99 -5.51 -8.05
CA LYS A 26 16.90 -4.40 -7.70
C LYS A 26 16.89 -4.13 -6.19
N PRO A 27 18.02 -3.69 -5.59
CA PRO A 27 18.04 -3.19 -4.22
C PRO A 27 17.02 -2.07 -4.02
N ALA A 28 16.30 -2.09 -2.89
CA ALA A 28 15.30 -1.07 -2.58
C ALA A 28 15.91 0.29 -2.22
N VAL A 29 17.18 0.31 -1.79
CA VAL A 29 17.91 1.51 -1.41
C VAL A 29 19.33 1.46 -1.96
N ASN A 30 19.98 2.62 -2.04
CA ASN A 30 21.40 2.69 -2.33
C ASN A 30 22.18 2.15 -1.10
N GLY A 31 22.91 1.05 -1.29
CA GLY A 31 23.64 0.38 -0.21
C GLY A 31 22.93 -0.90 0.28
N THR A 32 23.32 -1.39 1.45
CA THR A 32 22.75 -2.61 2.04
C THR A 32 21.88 -2.26 3.24
N LEU A 33 20.57 -2.51 3.14
CA LEU A 33 19.62 -2.36 4.23
C LEU A 33 18.92 -3.70 4.45
N THR A 34 18.98 -4.26 5.65
CA THR A 34 18.46 -5.61 5.95
C THR A 34 17.14 -5.60 6.72
N LYS A 35 16.78 -4.46 7.31
CA LYS A 35 15.50 -4.22 7.98
C LYS A 35 14.96 -2.86 7.58
N MET A 36 13.66 -2.79 7.29
CA MET A 36 12.95 -1.56 6.99
C MET A 36 11.60 -1.62 7.70
N LEU A 37 11.30 -0.60 8.50
CA LEU A 37 9.98 -0.37 9.06
C LEU A 37 9.33 0.75 8.27
N ILE A 38 8.15 0.48 7.70
CA ILE A 38 7.37 1.46 6.95
C ILE A 38 6.07 1.72 7.70
N THR A 39 5.77 2.98 7.96
CA THR A 39 4.53 3.41 8.58
C THR A 39 3.57 3.96 7.53
N PHE A 40 2.28 3.73 7.74
CA PHE A 40 1.21 4.35 7.00
C PHE A 40 0.18 4.89 7.99
N GLU A 41 -0.25 6.13 7.77
CA GLU A 41 -1.25 6.81 8.60
C GLU A 41 -2.34 7.41 7.72
N ARG A 42 -3.61 7.15 8.07
CA ARG A 42 -4.78 7.78 7.45
C ARG A 42 -5.93 7.91 8.44
N GLY A 43 -6.12 9.13 8.97
CA GLY A 43 -7.08 9.36 10.04
C GLY A 43 -6.70 8.53 11.27
N GLU A 44 -7.65 7.74 11.79
CA GLU A 44 -7.46 6.87 12.96
C GLU A 44 -6.72 5.54 12.65
N PHE A 45 -6.40 5.28 11.38
CA PHE A 45 -5.72 4.06 10.98
C PHE A 45 -4.21 4.28 10.89
N THR A 46 -3.47 3.53 11.69
CA THR A 46 -2.01 3.44 11.64
C THR A 46 -1.62 1.98 11.44
N TRP A 47 -0.84 1.72 10.39
CA TRP A 47 -0.32 0.38 10.10
C TRP A 47 1.18 0.41 9.89
N GLU A 48 1.83 -0.64 10.35
CA GLU A 48 3.26 -0.86 10.20
C GLU A 48 3.51 -2.01 9.22
N VAL A 49 4.47 -1.82 8.32
CA VAL A 49 4.97 -2.81 7.38
C VAL A 49 6.41 -3.12 7.76
N ASP A 50 6.63 -4.34 8.26
CA ASP A 50 7.95 -4.85 8.60
C ASP A 50 8.56 -5.60 7.41
N VAL A 51 9.67 -5.10 6.88
CA VAL A 51 10.44 -5.78 5.81
C VAL A 51 11.79 -6.22 6.35
N LYS A 52 12.12 -7.51 6.21
CA LYS A 52 13.39 -8.08 6.69
C LYS A 52 13.99 -9.03 5.64
N ARG A 53 15.25 -8.80 5.28
CA ARG A 53 16.03 -9.68 4.40
C ARG A 53 17.51 -9.61 4.71
N ALA A 54 18.11 -10.74 5.07
CA ALA A 54 19.51 -10.80 5.50
C ALA A 54 20.50 -10.37 4.41
N GLN A 55 20.18 -10.61 3.13
CA GLN A 55 21.04 -10.30 1.97
C GLN A 55 20.79 -8.88 1.41
N GLY A 56 20.10 -8.02 2.15
CA GLY A 56 19.66 -6.69 1.70
C GLY A 56 18.27 -6.72 1.08
N ILE A 57 17.46 -5.70 1.33
CA ILE A 57 16.07 -5.60 0.86
C ILE A 57 16.03 -5.22 -0.62
N ARG A 58 15.18 -5.91 -1.40
CA ARG A 58 14.88 -5.61 -2.81
C ARG A 58 13.54 -4.90 -2.94
N CYS A 59 13.28 -4.28 -4.09
CA CYS A 59 11.99 -3.67 -4.41
C CYS A 59 10.83 -4.67 -4.27
N ARG A 60 11.03 -5.92 -4.70
CA ARG A 60 10.07 -7.02 -4.52
C ARG A 60 9.64 -7.18 -3.07
N ASP A 61 10.62 -7.29 -2.17
CA ASP A 61 10.37 -7.58 -0.76
C ASP A 61 9.55 -6.43 -0.12
N VAL A 62 9.77 -5.19 -0.56
CA VAL A 62 8.98 -4.01 -0.14
C VAL A 62 7.55 -4.08 -0.66
N PHE A 63 7.36 -4.35 -1.95
CA PHE A 63 6.02 -4.39 -2.54
C PHE A 63 5.18 -5.56 -2.02
N GLU A 64 5.79 -6.73 -1.83
CA GLU A 64 5.12 -7.91 -1.24
C GLU A 64 4.70 -7.62 0.20
N ALA A 65 5.59 -7.05 1.03
CA ALA A 65 5.25 -6.70 2.41
C ALA A 65 4.11 -5.66 2.49
N ILE A 66 4.14 -4.62 1.66
CA ILE A 66 3.03 -3.66 1.58
C ILE A 66 1.74 -4.38 1.17
N TYR A 67 1.78 -5.20 0.12
CA TYR A 67 0.60 -5.95 -0.31
C TYR A 67 0.02 -6.81 0.81
N ASP A 68 0.87 -7.59 1.49
CA ASP A 68 0.47 -8.49 2.56
C ASP A 68 -0.17 -7.72 3.73
N THR A 69 0.47 -6.63 4.19
CA THR A 69 -0.09 -5.79 5.26
C THR A 69 -1.47 -5.25 4.91
N PHE A 70 -1.70 -4.80 3.66
CA PHE A 70 -3.00 -4.23 3.26
C PHE A 70 -4.03 -5.28 2.82
N ASN A 71 -3.60 -6.52 2.55
CA ASN A 71 -4.48 -7.65 2.24
C ASN A 71 -5.04 -8.32 3.50
N GLU A 72 -4.63 -7.91 4.70
CA GLU A 72 -5.21 -8.36 5.96
C GLU A 72 -6.67 -7.91 6.12
N GLN A 73 -7.50 -8.79 6.70
CA GLN A 73 -8.87 -8.47 7.11
C GLN A 73 -8.86 -7.45 8.24
N LEU A 74 -9.81 -6.53 8.23
CA LEU A 74 -10.01 -5.61 9.33
C LEU A 74 -10.46 -6.36 10.58
N THR A 75 -9.74 -6.11 11.67
CA THR A 75 -10.11 -6.57 13.01
C THR A 75 -11.42 -5.91 13.48
N PRO A 76 -12.13 -6.53 14.44
CA PRO A 76 -13.29 -5.89 15.06
C PRO A 76 -12.99 -4.54 15.73
N TYR A 77 -11.74 -4.31 16.13
CA TYR A 77 -11.28 -3.05 16.70
C TYR A 77 -11.15 -1.97 15.61
N GLU A 78 -10.43 -2.26 14.53
CA GLU A 78 -10.27 -1.33 13.38
C GLU A 78 -11.63 -0.92 12.78
N LYS A 79 -12.59 -1.84 12.69
CA LYS A 79 -13.93 -1.55 12.16
C LYS A 79 -14.68 -0.45 12.94
N ARG A 80 -14.36 -0.24 14.23
CA ARG A 80 -15.01 0.79 15.07
C ARG A 80 -14.59 2.21 14.69
N PHE A 81 -13.45 2.36 14.03
CA PHE A 81 -12.92 3.67 13.63
C PHE A 81 -13.41 4.10 12.24
N ILE A 82 -14.21 3.28 11.55
CA ILE A 82 -14.72 3.62 10.23
C ILE A 82 -15.76 4.74 10.36
N PRO A 83 -15.52 5.93 9.77
CA PRO A 83 -16.48 7.02 9.79
C PRO A 83 -17.72 6.68 8.95
N MET A 84 -18.92 6.98 9.46
CA MET A 84 -20.20 6.62 8.82
C MET A 84 -20.35 7.21 7.40
N ASP A 85 -19.82 8.41 7.18
CA ASP A 85 -19.80 9.09 5.88
C ASP A 85 -18.94 8.36 4.82
N ARG A 86 -17.98 7.54 5.26
CA ARG A 86 -17.09 6.76 4.37
C ARG A 86 -17.57 5.34 4.09
N TYR A 87 -18.59 4.84 4.80
CA TYR A 87 -19.09 3.47 4.63
C TYR A 87 -19.44 3.15 3.18
N ALA A 88 -20.10 4.06 2.47
CA ALA A 88 -20.51 3.84 1.09
C ALA A 88 -19.30 3.66 0.16
N ALA A 89 -18.27 4.51 0.30
CA ALA A 89 -17.06 4.44 -0.51
C ALA A 89 -16.22 3.19 -0.20
N ILE A 90 -16.09 2.81 1.07
CA ILE A 90 -15.39 1.59 1.49
C ILE A 90 -16.12 0.35 0.97
N GLN A 91 -17.45 0.34 1.07
CA GLN A 91 -18.28 -0.76 0.56
C GLN A 91 -18.18 -0.90 -0.96
N GLU A 92 -18.07 0.22 -1.69
CA GLU A 92 -17.83 0.23 -3.13
C GLU A 92 -16.46 -0.39 -3.46
N ALA A 93 -15.39 0.09 -2.81
CA ALA A 93 -14.03 -0.44 -2.98
C ALA A 93 -13.93 -1.94 -2.69
N PHE A 94 -14.54 -2.38 -1.58
CA PHE A 94 -14.66 -3.79 -1.22
C PHE A 94 -15.32 -4.64 -2.31
N ARG A 95 -16.47 -4.19 -2.84
CA ARG A 95 -17.18 -4.91 -3.91
C ARG A 95 -16.35 -4.97 -5.19
N LEU A 96 -15.70 -3.87 -5.55
CA LEU A 96 -14.83 -3.82 -6.72
C LEU A 96 -13.68 -4.83 -6.59
N ARG A 97 -13.01 -4.87 -5.44
CA ARG A 97 -11.95 -5.84 -5.14
C ARG A 97 -12.45 -7.28 -5.26
N CYS A 98 -13.60 -7.61 -4.66
CA CYS A 98 -14.19 -8.96 -4.74
C CYS A 98 -14.52 -9.36 -6.19
N LYS A 99 -14.99 -8.42 -7.01
CA LYS A 99 -15.28 -8.64 -8.43
C LYS A 99 -14.02 -8.90 -9.26
N LEU A 100 -12.90 -8.28 -8.89
CA LEU A 100 -11.61 -8.45 -9.56
C LEU A 100 -10.85 -9.72 -9.13
N ALA A 101 -11.28 -10.38 -8.04
CA ALA A 101 -10.70 -11.63 -7.59
C ALA A 101 -11.12 -12.79 -8.51
N ALA A 102 -10.23 -13.18 -9.42
CA ALA A 102 -10.50 -14.20 -10.44
C ALA A 102 -10.96 -15.53 -9.83
N GLY A 103 -12.25 -15.85 -10.00
CA GLY A 103 -12.85 -17.11 -9.52
C GLY A 103 -13.00 -17.23 -8.01
N LEU A 104 -12.71 -16.19 -7.23
CA LEU A 104 -12.71 -16.21 -5.76
C LEU A 104 -13.66 -15.17 -5.14
N SER A 105 -14.58 -14.61 -5.92
CA SER A 105 -15.47 -13.54 -5.47
C SER A 105 -16.28 -13.92 -4.23
N GLU A 106 -16.84 -15.12 -4.15
CA GLU A 106 -17.61 -15.57 -2.97
C GLU A 106 -16.73 -15.73 -1.73
N VAL A 107 -15.50 -16.24 -1.91
CA VAL A 107 -14.53 -16.37 -0.83
C VAL A 107 -14.16 -14.98 -0.29
N GLU A 108 -13.81 -14.04 -1.18
CA GLU A 108 -13.46 -12.68 -0.80
C GLU A 108 -14.64 -11.93 -0.13
N LEU A 109 -15.87 -12.18 -0.58
CA LEU A 109 -17.06 -11.66 0.07
C LEU A 109 -17.20 -12.18 1.51
N GLY A 110 -16.93 -13.47 1.72
CA GLY A 110 -16.97 -14.11 3.04
C GLY A 110 -15.89 -13.61 4.01
N LEU A 111 -14.71 -13.21 3.50
CA LEU A 111 -13.64 -12.62 4.31
C LEU A 111 -13.94 -11.16 4.72
N GLY A 112 -14.86 -10.48 4.03
CA GLY A 112 -15.26 -9.12 4.35
C GLY A 112 -14.17 -8.07 4.07
N TRP A 113 -14.25 -6.93 4.77
CA TRP A 113 -13.36 -5.79 4.56
C TRP A 113 -11.92 -6.08 4.95
N LYS A 114 -11.01 -5.69 4.07
CA LYS A 114 -9.55 -5.69 4.27
C LYS A 114 -9.04 -4.26 4.44
N ARG A 115 -7.83 -4.10 4.96
CA ARG A 115 -7.20 -2.77 5.14
C ARG A 115 -7.13 -1.97 3.83
N VAL A 116 -6.89 -2.64 2.69
CA VAL A 116 -6.93 -2.01 1.36
C VAL A 116 -8.29 -1.35 1.04
N ASP A 117 -9.41 -1.87 1.56
CA ASP A 117 -10.73 -1.31 1.28
C ASP A 117 -10.92 0.05 1.97
N ILE A 118 -10.24 0.28 3.10
CA ILE A 118 -10.19 1.57 3.80
C ILE A 118 -9.48 2.63 2.97
N LEU A 119 -8.61 2.22 2.06
CA LEU A 119 -7.94 3.13 1.15
C LEU A 119 -8.87 3.67 0.06
N GLU A 120 -10.04 3.06 -0.14
CA GLU A 120 -10.95 3.35 -1.24
C GLU A 120 -10.19 3.24 -2.59
N HIS A 121 -10.23 4.29 -3.41
CA HIS A 121 -9.47 4.39 -4.66
C HIS A 121 -8.04 4.91 -4.46
N GLY A 122 -7.61 5.16 -3.22
CA GLY A 122 -6.30 5.70 -2.85
C GLY A 122 -5.19 4.65 -2.78
N THR A 123 -5.05 3.81 -3.80
CA THR A 123 -4.15 2.63 -3.79
C THR A 123 -2.94 2.77 -4.70
N ILE A 124 -2.66 3.96 -5.25
CA ILE A 124 -1.52 4.16 -6.12
C ILE A 124 -0.26 4.41 -5.29
N PHE A 125 0.76 3.58 -5.46
CA PHE A 125 2.04 3.77 -4.79
C PHE A 125 2.78 5.00 -5.35
N LEU A 126 2.98 6.03 -4.52
CA LEU A 126 3.71 7.25 -4.88
C LEU A 126 5.17 7.25 -4.42
N GLY A 127 5.57 6.23 -3.65
CA GLY A 127 6.93 6.08 -3.14
C GLY A 127 6.99 5.97 -1.62
N LEU A 128 8.21 5.72 -1.14
CA LEU A 128 8.55 5.78 0.28
C LEU A 128 9.39 7.03 0.55
N THR A 129 9.08 7.73 1.63
CA THR A 129 9.86 8.87 2.11
C THR A 129 10.46 8.55 3.47
N GLN A 130 11.56 9.22 3.84
CA GLN A 130 12.20 9.05 5.14
C GLN A 130 12.54 10.44 5.69
N GLN A 131 12.37 10.63 6.99
CA GLN A 131 12.80 11.86 7.64
C GLN A 131 14.33 12.05 7.52
N LYS A 132 14.78 13.31 7.42
CA LYS A 132 16.20 13.64 7.21
C LYS A 132 17.11 13.16 8.33
N SER A 133 16.60 12.99 9.54
CA SER A 133 17.33 12.50 10.71
C SER A 133 17.69 11.01 10.64
N GLY A 134 17.19 10.28 9.62
CA GLY A 134 17.06 8.83 9.70
C GLY A 134 15.87 8.48 10.60
N GLY A 135 15.22 7.37 10.32
CA GLY A 135 14.02 6.93 11.03
C GLY A 135 13.19 5.97 10.19
N ASP A 136 11.93 5.77 10.58
CA ASP A 136 11.01 4.92 9.86
C ASP A 136 10.66 5.53 8.49
N TRP A 137 10.34 4.64 7.54
CA TRP A 137 9.91 5.02 6.22
C TRP A 137 8.42 5.32 6.25
N ILE A 138 7.95 6.26 5.43
CA ILE A 138 6.55 6.60 5.33
C ILE A 138 6.05 6.15 3.96
N LEU A 139 4.98 5.36 3.96
CA LEU A 139 4.31 4.92 2.75
C LEU A 139 3.40 6.03 2.22
N ASN A 140 3.66 6.48 0.99
CA ASN A 140 2.84 7.48 0.33
C ASN A 140 1.96 6.84 -0.72
N LEU A 141 0.64 6.96 -0.55
CA LEU A 141 -0.36 6.46 -1.49
C LEU A 141 -1.20 7.61 -2.05
N GLY A 142 -1.54 7.50 -3.33
CA GLY A 142 -2.34 8.47 -4.07
C GLY A 142 -3.61 7.87 -4.65
N ARG A 143 -4.47 8.75 -5.18
CA ARG A 143 -5.64 8.38 -5.97
C ARG A 143 -5.32 8.49 -7.46
N PRO A 144 -5.98 7.70 -8.33
CA PRO A 144 -5.94 7.96 -9.77
C PRO A 144 -6.49 9.37 -10.02
N LEU A 145 -5.73 10.17 -10.78
CA LEU A 145 -6.24 11.39 -11.37
C LEU A 145 -7.11 10.98 -12.56
N PHE A 146 -8.38 11.36 -12.53
CA PHE A 146 -9.33 11.22 -13.64
C PHE A 146 -9.80 12.62 -14.06
#